data_AF-A0A9D7EYH7-F1
#
_entry.id   AF-A0A9D7EYH7-F1
#
_cell.length_a   1.000
_cell.length_b   1.000
_cell.length_c   1.000
_cell.angle_alpha   90.00
_cell.angle_beta   90.00
_cell.angle_gamma   90.00
#
_symmetry.space_group_name_H-M   'P 1'
#
loop_
_entity.id
_entity.type
_entity.pdbx_description
1 polymer ?
#
loop_
_entity_poly.entity_id
_entity_poly.type
_entity_poly.pdbx_seq_one_letter_code
_entity_poly.pdbx_strand_id
1 'polypeptide(L)'
;MGISKTAPALALVLLFAATFLPAQATSKDAALETIGGTSGAFLYNSYTTLGILADAYGAEAYESEFTIQIIEEQIAIYAELITQYQGLLDSGFLEDVNDQDFTREIILSLGLLTDEARALKSFVATEGEGDDAAFQESRQAAWDSIAELLGIE
;
A
#
# COMPACT_ATOMS: atom_id res chain seq x y z
N MET A 1 11.35 61.39 -38.43
CA MET A 1 10.38 60.37 -37.95
C MET A 1 11.18 59.16 -37.47
N GLY A 2 11.44 59.08 -36.16
CA GLY A 2 12.26 58.03 -35.56
C GLY A 2 11.41 56.86 -35.15
N ILE A 3 11.63 55.70 -35.76
CA ILE A 3 11.06 54.42 -35.31
C ILE A 3 11.89 53.98 -34.09
N SER A 4 11.24 53.85 -32.93
CA SER A 4 11.90 53.46 -31.68
C SER A 4 12.43 52.02 -31.76
N LYS A 5 13.71 51.85 -31.40
CA LYS A 5 14.44 50.56 -31.44
C LYS A 5 14.20 49.67 -30.21
N THR A 6 13.08 49.82 -29.51
CA THR A 6 12.82 49.12 -28.22
C THR A 6 11.80 47.99 -28.32
N ALA A 7 11.23 47.73 -29.50
CA ALA A 7 10.17 46.74 -29.67
C ALA A 7 10.55 45.24 -29.52
N PRO A 8 11.78 44.76 -29.84
CA PRO A 8 12.02 43.30 -29.84
C PRO A 8 12.35 42.71 -28.46
N ALA A 9 12.79 43.53 -27.49
CA ALA A 9 13.20 43.03 -26.17
C ALA A 9 12.01 42.65 -25.28
N LEU A 10 10.86 43.34 -25.43
CA LEU A 10 9.68 43.09 -24.61
C LEU A 10 8.96 41.78 -24.98
N ALA A 11 9.01 41.39 -26.26
CA ALA A 11 8.43 40.14 -26.74
C ALA A 11 9.20 38.89 -26.27
N LEU A 12 10.51 39.01 -26.05
CA LEU A 12 11.35 37.89 -25.60
C LEU A 12 11.17 37.59 -24.10
N VAL A 13 10.91 38.61 -23.28
CA VAL A 13 10.69 38.46 -21.83
C VAL A 13 9.32 37.84 -21.52
N LEU A 14 8.30 38.10 -22.35
CA LEU A 14 6.99 37.48 -22.21
C LEU A 14 6.97 35.99 -22.63
N LEU A 15 7.84 35.56 -23.53
CA LEU A 15 7.97 34.14 -23.90
C LEU A 15 8.64 33.29 -22.82
N PHE A 16 9.47 33.87 -21.96
CA PHE A 16 10.17 33.15 -20.88
C PHE A 16 9.33 33.03 -19.59
N ALA A 17 8.31 33.87 -19.41
CA ALA A 17 7.45 33.84 -18.23
C ALA A 17 6.34 32.76 -18.30
N ALA A 18 6.13 32.14 -19.47
CA ALA A 18 5.06 31.16 -19.67
C ALA A 18 5.45 29.70 -19.37
N THR A 19 6.72 29.41 -19.09
CA THR A 19 7.22 28.01 -18.95
C THR A 19 7.24 27.49 -17.51
N PHE A 20 6.71 28.23 -16.55
CA PHE A 20 6.67 27.83 -15.13
C PHE A 20 5.26 27.91 -14.55
N LEU A 21 4.25 27.40 -15.28
CA LEU A 21 3.00 27.03 -14.62
C LEU A 21 3.27 25.72 -13.88
N PRO A 22 3.23 25.68 -12.53
CA PRO A 22 3.27 24.40 -11.83
C PRO A 22 2.10 23.57 -12.35
N ALA A 23 2.37 22.32 -12.75
CA ALA A 23 1.33 21.37 -13.09
C ALA A 23 0.41 21.28 -11.86
N GLN A 24 -0.82 21.78 -11.99
CA GLN A 24 -1.81 21.57 -10.95
C GLN A 24 -2.15 20.09 -10.95
N ALA A 25 -1.97 19.42 -9.82
CA ALA A 25 -2.43 18.05 -9.60
C ALA A 25 -3.90 17.99 -10.02
N THR A 26 -4.22 17.05 -10.91
CA THR A 26 -5.59 16.84 -11.33
C THR A 26 -6.39 16.25 -10.16
N SER A 27 -7.72 16.32 -10.22
CA SER A 27 -8.56 15.63 -9.23
C SER A 27 -8.31 14.11 -9.21
N LYS A 28 -7.81 13.54 -10.31
CA LYS A 28 -7.40 12.13 -10.41
C LYS A 28 -6.13 11.89 -9.58
N ASP A 29 -5.11 12.73 -9.74
CA ASP A 29 -3.83 12.59 -9.03
C ASP A 29 -4.03 12.67 -7.51
N ALA A 30 -4.82 13.64 -7.03
CA ALA A 30 -5.13 13.75 -5.61
C ALA A 30 -5.91 12.53 -5.07
N ALA A 31 -6.78 11.93 -5.89
CA ALA A 31 -7.49 10.72 -5.52
C ALA A 31 -6.55 9.50 -5.46
N LEU A 32 -5.65 9.35 -6.43
CA LEU A 32 -4.67 8.26 -6.46
C LEU A 32 -3.65 8.38 -5.32
N GLU A 33 -3.18 9.58 -5.02
CA GLU A 33 -2.32 9.84 -3.86
C GLU A 33 -3.04 9.48 -2.55
N THR A 34 -4.32 9.84 -2.43
CA THR A 34 -5.13 9.47 -1.25
C THR A 34 -5.32 7.96 -1.16
N ILE A 35 -5.63 7.29 -2.28
CA ILE A 35 -5.73 5.83 -2.33
C ILE A 35 -4.41 5.23 -1.87
N GLY A 36 -3.29 5.56 -2.50
CA GLY A 36 -1.99 4.98 -2.13
C GLY A 36 -1.59 5.23 -0.68
N GLY A 37 -1.76 6.46 -0.18
CA GLY A 37 -1.48 6.77 1.23
C GLY A 37 -2.36 5.99 2.20
N THR A 38 -3.65 5.81 1.89
CA THR A 38 -4.56 5.02 2.73
C THR A 38 -4.31 3.51 2.63
N SER A 39 -3.93 3.00 1.44
CA SER A 39 -3.51 1.61 1.24
C SER A 39 -2.28 1.29 2.08
N GLY A 40 -1.26 2.15 2.03
CA GLY A 40 -0.05 1.99 2.81
C GLY A 40 -0.31 1.97 4.32
N ALA A 41 -1.13 2.90 4.81
CA ALA A 41 -1.54 2.92 6.23
C ALA A 41 -2.32 1.66 6.63
N PHE A 42 -3.19 1.16 5.76
CA PHE A 42 -3.93 -0.08 5.97
C PHE A 42 -3.02 -1.30 6.03
N LEU A 43 -2.05 -1.41 5.11
CA LEU A 43 -1.07 -2.51 5.10
C LEU A 43 -0.25 -2.54 6.40
N TYR A 44 0.29 -1.39 6.81
CA TYR A 44 1.03 -1.27 8.07
C TYR A 44 0.18 -1.64 9.29
N ASN A 45 -1.07 -1.19 9.32
CA ASN A 45 -1.98 -1.49 10.43
C ASN A 45 -2.35 -2.99 10.45
N SER A 46 -2.51 -3.61 9.28
CA SER A 46 -2.78 -5.04 9.13
C SER A 46 -1.63 -5.88 9.66
N TYR A 47 -0.40 -5.58 9.25
CA TYR A 47 0.83 -6.20 9.78
C TYR A 47 0.92 -6.08 11.31
N THR A 48 0.70 -4.87 11.84
CA THR A 48 0.72 -4.63 13.29
C THR A 48 -0.37 -5.41 14.02
N THR A 49 -1.56 -5.52 13.42
CA THR A 49 -2.70 -6.25 13.98
C THR A 49 -2.39 -7.73 14.11
N LEU A 50 -1.82 -8.37 13.08
CA LEU A 50 -1.41 -9.77 13.14
C LEU A 50 -0.35 -10.00 14.23
N GLY A 51 0.64 -9.11 14.34
CA GLY A 51 1.62 -9.14 15.42
C GLY A 51 1.00 -9.05 16.82
N ILE A 52 0.05 -8.13 17.02
CA ILE A 52 -0.67 -7.99 18.30
C ILE A 52 -1.47 -9.25 18.63
N LEU A 53 -2.12 -9.87 17.64
CA LEU A 53 -2.86 -11.12 17.84
C LEU A 53 -1.92 -12.26 18.26
N ALA A 54 -0.75 -12.38 17.62
CA ALA A 54 0.26 -13.35 17.98
C ALA A 54 0.76 -13.15 19.42
N ASP A 55 1.10 -11.91 19.79
CA ASP A 55 1.58 -11.56 21.13
C ASP A 55 0.49 -11.78 22.19
N ALA A 56 -0.75 -11.38 21.93
CA ALA A 56 -1.87 -11.57 22.85
C ALA A 56 -2.21 -13.04 23.06
N TYR A 57 -2.13 -13.87 22.00
CA TYR A 57 -2.29 -15.31 22.12
C TYR A 57 -1.14 -15.94 22.92
N GLY A 58 0.11 -15.62 22.59
CA GLY A 58 1.29 -16.15 23.30
C GLY A 58 1.38 -15.73 24.77
N ALA A 59 0.77 -14.59 25.13
CA ALA A 59 0.63 -14.12 26.52
C ALA A 59 -0.62 -14.69 27.24
N GLU A 60 -1.33 -15.63 26.62
CA GLU A 60 -2.59 -16.22 27.12
C GLU A 60 -3.68 -15.17 27.41
N ALA A 61 -3.60 -13.99 26.78
CA ALA A 61 -4.60 -12.94 26.91
C ALA A 61 -5.82 -13.20 26.03
N TYR A 62 -5.63 -13.86 24.88
CA TYR A 62 -6.68 -14.29 23.95
C TYR A 62 -6.69 -15.81 23.78
N GLU A 63 -7.91 -16.37 23.76
CA GLU A 63 -8.15 -17.78 23.46
C GLU A 63 -7.93 -18.09 21.98
N SER A 64 -7.65 -19.36 21.67
CA SER A 64 -7.40 -19.84 20.29
C SER A 64 -8.59 -19.55 19.36
N GLU A 65 -9.82 -19.85 19.81
CA GLU A 65 -11.04 -19.64 19.00
C GLU A 65 -11.22 -18.17 18.60
N PHE A 66 -11.07 -17.25 19.54
CA PHE A 66 -11.20 -15.81 19.30
C PHE A 66 -10.10 -15.29 18.38
N THR A 67 -8.85 -15.71 18.62
CA THR A 67 -7.71 -15.34 17.78
C THR A 67 -7.90 -15.81 16.34
N ILE A 68 -8.30 -17.08 16.13
CA ILE A 68 -8.57 -17.63 14.79
C ILE A 68 -9.70 -16.86 14.10
N GLN A 69 -10.77 -16.53 14.82
CA GLN A 69 -11.88 -15.76 14.24
C GLN A 69 -11.40 -14.42 13.66
N ILE A 70 -10.63 -13.64 14.42
CA ILE A 70 -10.12 -12.35 13.95
C ILE A 70 -9.19 -12.55 12.74
N ILE A 71 -8.33 -13.56 12.77
CA ILE A 71 -7.43 -13.86 11.65
C ILE A 71 -8.23 -14.20 10.38
N GLU A 72 -9.31 -14.97 10.49
CA GLU A 72 -10.17 -15.28 9.34
C GLU A 72 -10.88 -14.04 8.78
N GLU A 73 -11.32 -13.12 9.65
CA GLU A 73 -11.88 -11.83 9.24
C GLU A 73 -10.84 -11.00 8.47
N GLN A 74 -9.58 -10.97 8.93
CA GLN A 74 -8.48 -10.30 8.23
C GLN A 74 -8.24 -10.91 6.85
N ILE A 75 -8.13 -12.24 6.75
CA ILE A 75 -7.93 -12.95 5.47
C ILE A 75 -9.06 -12.61 4.47
N ALA A 76 -10.30 -12.56 4.93
CA ALA A 76 -11.44 -12.21 4.08
C ALA A 76 -11.36 -10.76 3.56
N ILE A 77 -10.97 -9.82 4.42
CA ILE A 77 -10.76 -8.42 4.04
C ILE A 77 -9.65 -8.30 3.00
N TYR A 78 -8.51 -8.98 3.21
CA TYR A 78 -7.38 -8.93 2.27
C TYR A 78 -7.77 -9.48 0.89
N ALA A 79 -8.51 -10.60 0.86
CA ALA A 79 -8.99 -11.19 -0.39
C ALA A 79 -9.93 -10.26 -1.17
N GLU A 80 -10.82 -9.56 -0.48
CA GLU A 80 -11.72 -8.57 -1.09
C GLU A 80 -10.91 -7.37 -1.64
N LEU A 81 -9.94 -6.86 -0.88
CA LEU A 81 -9.10 -5.75 -1.35
C LEU A 81 -8.24 -6.14 -2.55
N ILE A 82 -7.66 -7.34 -2.56
CA ILE A 82 -6.94 -7.88 -3.74
C ILE A 82 -7.86 -7.87 -4.96
N THR A 83 -9.11 -8.32 -4.81
CA THR A 83 -10.09 -8.33 -5.90
C THR A 83 -10.38 -6.91 -6.40
N GLN A 84 -10.52 -5.93 -5.49
CA GLN A 84 -10.78 -4.54 -5.86
C GLN A 84 -9.58 -3.89 -6.60
N TYR A 85 -8.35 -4.10 -6.12
CA TYR A 85 -7.16 -3.59 -6.80
C TYR A 85 -6.91 -4.27 -8.15
N GLN A 86 -7.20 -5.57 -8.26
CA GLN A 86 -7.16 -6.25 -9.55
C GLN A 86 -8.20 -5.66 -10.51
N GLY A 87 -9.43 -5.40 -10.02
CA GLY A 87 -10.47 -4.73 -10.80
C GLY A 87 -10.05 -3.32 -11.25
N LEU A 88 -9.30 -2.59 -10.42
CA LEU A 88 -8.75 -1.28 -10.77
C LEU A 88 -7.73 -1.39 -11.92
N LEU A 89 -6.80 -2.36 -11.84
CA LEU A 89 -5.85 -2.66 -12.92
C LEU A 89 -6.55 -3.03 -14.23
N ASP A 90 -7.53 -3.93 -14.15
CA ASP A 90 -8.25 -4.46 -15.30
C ASP A 90 -9.15 -3.42 -15.98
N SER A 91 -9.58 -2.39 -15.24
CA SER A 91 -10.46 -1.34 -15.76
C SER A 91 -9.79 -0.41 -16.78
N GLY A 92 -8.45 -0.37 -16.82
CA GLY A 92 -7.70 0.61 -17.61
C GLY A 92 -7.76 2.04 -17.09
N PHE A 93 -8.27 2.27 -15.86
CA PHE A 93 -8.29 3.58 -15.22
C PHE A 93 -6.87 4.13 -14.94
N LEU A 94 -5.94 3.23 -14.60
CA LEU A 94 -4.54 3.54 -14.33
C LEU A 94 -3.76 3.61 -15.65
N GLU A 95 -3.57 4.83 -16.14
CA GLU A 95 -2.87 5.08 -17.41
C GLU A 95 -1.35 5.10 -17.25
N ASP A 96 -0.86 5.55 -16.08
CA ASP A 96 0.56 5.59 -15.76
C ASP A 96 1.05 4.19 -15.34
N VAL A 97 2.22 3.79 -15.83
CA VAL A 97 2.82 2.50 -15.49
C VAL A 97 3.22 2.43 -14.02
N ASN A 98 3.65 3.55 -13.41
CA ASN A 98 4.02 3.60 -12.01
C ASN A 98 2.79 3.41 -11.10
N ASP A 99 1.63 3.98 -11.47
CA ASP A 99 0.38 3.75 -10.72
C ASP A 99 -0.04 2.28 -10.78
N GLN A 100 0.14 1.64 -11.95
CA GLN A 100 -0.12 0.21 -12.10
C GLN A 100 0.85 -0.64 -11.29
N ASP A 101 2.15 -0.34 -11.33
CA ASP A 101 3.18 -1.06 -10.58
C ASP A 101 2.96 -0.94 -9.07
N PHE A 102 2.72 0.27 -8.57
CA PHE A 102 2.37 0.50 -7.17
C PHE A 102 1.10 -0.26 -6.76
N THR A 103 0.08 -0.32 -7.63
CA THR A 103 -1.12 -1.13 -7.38
C THR A 103 -0.82 -2.63 -7.31
N ARG A 104 0.12 -3.14 -8.12
CA ARG A 104 0.58 -4.54 -8.04
C ARG A 104 1.36 -4.81 -6.76
N GLU A 105 2.15 -3.86 -6.28
CA GLU A 105 2.86 -3.96 -5.00
C GLU A 105 1.90 -4.00 -3.81
N ILE A 106 0.78 -3.25 -3.85
CA ILE A 106 -0.30 -3.38 -2.85
C ILE A 106 -0.87 -4.79 -2.86
N ILE A 107 -1.20 -5.33 -4.05
CA ILE A 107 -1.74 -6.70 -4.18
C ILE A 107 -0.75 -7.74 -3.64
N LEU A 108 0.54 -7.59 -3.97
CA LEU A 108 1.60 -8.46 -3.47
C LEU A 108 1.65 -8.41 -1.93
N SER A 109 1.66 -7.21 -1.35
CA SER A 109 1.71 -7.01 0.10
C SER A 109 0.50 -7.61 0.81
N LEU A 110 -0.71 -7.47 0.26
CA LEU A 110 -1.92 -8.13 0.77
C LEU A 110 -1.82 -9.66 0.68
N GLY A 111 -1.19 -10.18 -0.37
CA GLY A 111 -0.91 -11.61 -0.52
C GLY A 111 0.01 -12.12 0.59
N LEU A 112 1.10 -11.40 0.85
CA LEU A 112 2.04 -11.75 1.92
C LEU A 112 1.41 -11.66 3.31
N LEU A 113 0.59 -10.64 3.58
CA LEU A 113 -0.22 -10.55 4.81
C LEU A 113 -1.22 -11.71 4.94
N THR A 114 -1.77 -12.19 3.82
CA THR A 114 -2.65 -13.36 3.82
C THR A 114 -1.88 -14.62 4.21
N ASP A 115 -0.63 -14.76 3.74
CA ASP A 115 0.22 -15.90 4.08
C ASP A 115 0.69 -15.84 5.54
N GLU A 116 1.06 -14.65 6.05
CA GLU A 116 1.32 -14.40 7.47
C GLU A 116 0.10 -14.80 8.33
N ALA A 117 -1.09 -14.31 7.97
CA ALA A 117 -2.33 -14.63 8.67
C ALA A 117 -2.61 -16.14 8.69
N ARG A 118 -2.40 -16.84 7.57
CA ARG A 118 -2.57 -18.30 7.50
C ARG A 118 -1.56 -19.05 8.37
N ALA A 119 -0.30 -18.62 8.36
CA ALA A 119 0.74 -19.20 9.20
C ALA A 119 0.43 -19.00 10.68
N LEU A 120 0.03 -17.77 11.07
CA LEU A 120 -0.41 -17.47 12.44
C LEU A 120 -1.62 -18.31 12.85
N LYS A 121 -2.63 -18.44 11.99
CA LYS A 121 -3.78 -19.32 12.23
C LYS A 121 -3.33 -20.75 12.48
N SER A 122 -2.40 -21.27 11.68
CA SER A 122 -1.86 -22.61 11.85
C SER A 122 -1.17 -22.75 13.20
N PHE A 123 -0.29 -21.80 13.56
CA PHE A 123 0.40 -21.76 14.84
C PHE A 123 -0.57 -21.82 16.03
N VAL A 124 -1.60 -20.96 16.01
CA VAL A 124 -2.65 -20.90 17.04
C VAL A 124 -3.50 -22.17 17.11
N ALA A 125 -3.83 -22.77 15.96
CA ALA A 125 -4.63 -24.00 15.91
C ALA A 125 -3.88 -25.24 16.43
N THR A 126 -2.55 -25.19 16.40
CA THR A 126 -1.67 -26.24 16.91
C THR A 126 -1.14 -25.96 18.32
N GLU A 127 -1.68 -24.97 19.02
CA GLU A 127 -1.24 -24.58 20.37
C GLU A 127 0.26 -24.25 20.46
N GLY A 128 0.82 -23.69 19.38
CA GLY A 128 2.25 -23.39 19.29
C GLY A 128 3.16 -24.59 19.07
N GLU A 129 2.62 -25.81 18.93
CA GLU A 129 3.40 -26.97 18.44
C GLU A 129 3.66 -26.92 16.94
N GLY A 130 2.92 -26.07 16.23
CA GLY A 130 3.07 -25.80 14.80
C GLY A 130 4.15 -24.78 14.47
N ASP A 131 4.37 -24.65 13.17
CA ASP A 131 5.51 -24.06 12.48
C ASP A 131 5.73 -22.56 12.77
N ASP A 132 6.22 -22.21 13.97
CA ASP A 132 6.65 -20.84 14.33
C ASP A 132 7.61 -20.28 13.28
N ALA A 133 8.47 -21.12 12.71
CA ALA A 133 9.37 -20.70 11.63
C ALA A 133 8.61 -20.21 10.39
N ALA A 134 7.56 -20.90 9.95
CA ALA A 134 6.73 -20.44 8.83
C ALA A 134 5.99 -19.13 9.15
N PHE A 135 5.54 -18.93 10.40
CA PHE A 135 4.96 -17.65 10.81
C PHE A 135 6.01 -16.54 10.79
N GLN A 136 7.20 -16.74 11.36
CA GLN A 136 8.25 -15.71 11.34
C GLN A 136 8.73 -15.41 9.90
N GLU A 137 8.84 -16.42 9.04
CA GLU A 137 9.25 -16.24 7.64
C GLU A 137 8.22 -15.41 6.86
N SER A 138 6.93 -15.76 6.96
CA SER A 138 5.86 -15.03 6.29
C SER A 138 5.70 -13.61 6.84
N ARG A 139 5.83 -13.43 8.16
CA ARG A 139 5.84 -12.11 8.81
C ARG A 139 6.98 -11.23 8.31
N GLN A 140 8.19 -11.78 8.19
CA GLN A 140 9.33 -11.03 7.66
C GLN A 140 9.11 -10.64 6.20
N ALA A 141 8.62 -11.56 5.36
CA ALA A 141 8.33 -11.26 3.96
C ALA A 141 7.26 -10.16 3.81
N ALA A 142 6.20 -10.21 4.62
CA ALA A 142 5.19 -9.16 4.65
C ALA A 142 5.78 -7.81 5.06
N TRP A 143 6.60 -7.78 6.11
CA TRP A 143 7.29 -6.57 6.54
C TRP A 143 8.18 -6.00 5.44
N ASP A 144 9.03 -6.82 4.82
CA ASP A 144 9.97 -6.36 3.79
C ASP A 144 9.23 -5.67 2.63
N SER A 145 8.13 -6.27 2.17
CA SER A 145 7.27 -5.70 1.11
C SER A 145 6.61 -4.39 1.53
N ILE A 146 6.07 -4.32 2.76
CA ILE A 146 5.39 -3.12 3.27
C ILE A 146 6.39 -1.98 3.52
N ALA A 147 7.57 -2.32 4.04
CA ALA A 147 8.65 -1.39 4.32
C ALA A 147 9.16 -0.73 3.02
N GLU A 148 9.37 -1.55 1.97
CA GLU A 148 9.73 -1.06 0.64
C GLU A 148 8.65 -0.12 0.07
N LEU A 149 7.37 -0.55 0.09
CA LEU A 149 6.24 0.23 -0.43
C LEU A 149 6.08 1.59 0.28
N LEU A 150 6.33 1.63 1.59
CA LEU A 150 6.20 2.84 2.41
C LEU A 150 7.46 3.70 2.45
N GLY A 151 8.59 3.20 1.96
CA GLY A 151 9.88 3.86 2.08
C GLY A 151 10.36 4.01 3.52
N ILE A 152 10.14 2.98 4.35
CA ILE A 152 10.59 2.93 5.75
C ILE A 152 11.64 1.82 5.92
N GLU A 153 12.76 2.12 6.58
CA GLU A 153 13.86 1.19 6.89
C GLU A 153 13.82 0.72 8.36
#